data_AF-A0A7J2NNZ1-F1
#
_entry.id   AF-A0A7J2NNZ1-F1
#
_cell.length_a   1.000
_cell.length_b   1.000
_cell.length_c   1.000
_cell.angle_alpha   90.00
_cell.angle_beta   90.00
_cell.angle_gamma   90.00
#
_symmetry.space_group_name_H-M   'P 1'
#
loop_
_entity.id
_entity.type
_entity.pdbx_description
1 polymer ?
#
loop_
_entity_poly.entity_id
_entity_poly.type
_entity_poly.pdbx_seq_one_letter_code
_entity_poly.pdbx_strand_id
1 'polypeptide(L)' 'MKCGAKVRTEELELRGGGIKCTFCGYRVLKKNRPPVVKRVSTG' A
#
# COMPACT_ATOMS: atom_id res chain seq x y z
N MET A 1 4.19 4.81 -14.32
CA MET A 1 2.73 4.96 -14.13
C MET A 1 2.34 4.45 -12.74
N LYS A 2 1.66 5.25 -11.91
CA LYS A 2 1.13 4.85 -10.59
C LYS A 2 -0.37 4.59 -10.74
N CYS A 3 -0.82 3.35 -10.62
CA CYS A 3 -2.22 2.97 -10.88
C CYS A 3 -3.18 3.25 -9.73
N GLY A 4 -2.69 3.55 -8.52
CA GLY A 4 -3.52 3.79 -7.34
C GLY A 4 -4.20 2.54 -6.76
N ALA A 5 -3.93 1.35 -7.31
CA ALA A 5 -4.49 0.09 -6.83
C ALA A 5 -4.05 -0.19 -5.39
N LYS A 6 -4.96 -0.79 -4.61
CA LYS A 6 -4.68 -1.27 -3.26
C LYS A 6 -4.18 -2.72 -3.38
N VAL A 7 -2.98 -2.97 -2.87
CA VAL A 7 -2.37 -4.31 -2.84
C VAL A 7 -2.34 -4.78 -1.39
N ARG A 8 -2.70 -6.05 -1.15
CA ARG A 8 -2.59 -6.66 0.18
C ARG A 8 -1.16 -7.16 0.39
N THR A 9 -0.67 -7.10 1.62
CA THR A 9 0.67 -7.60 1.96
C THR A 9 0.81 -9.09 1.63
N GLU A 10 -0.22 -9.89 1.93
CA GLU A 10 -0.29 -11.32 1.60
C GLU A 10 0.04 -11.61 0.12
N GLU A 11 -0.43 -10.77 -0.80
CA GLU A 11 -0.20 -10.93 -2.24
C GLU A 11 1.25 -10.63 -2.64
N LEU A 12 1.93 -9.74 -1.90
CA LEU A 12 3.35 -9.44 -2.08
C LEU A 12 4.23 -10.57 -1.52
N GLU A 13 3.87 -11.13 -0.36
CA GLU A 13 4.58 -12.25 0.24
C GLU A 13 4.52 -13.50 -0.65
N LEU A 14 3.35 -13.81 -1.21
CA LEU A 14 3.17 -14.92 -2.15
C LEU A 14 4.05 -14.83 -3.40
N ARG A 15 4.55 -13.64 -3.75
CA ARG A 15 5.43 -13.40 -4.90
C ARG A 15 6.92 -13.30 -4.52
N GLY A 16 7.29 -13.78 -3.33
CA GLY A 16 8.66 -13.81 -2.87
C GLY A 16 9.11 -12.52 -2.17
N GLY A 17 8.18 -11.78 -1.55
CA GLY A 17 8.49 -10.60 -0.73
C GLY A 17 8.96 -9.37 -1.53
N GLY A 18 8.83 -9.40 -2.85
CA GLY A 18 9.24 -8.29 -3.72
C GLY A 18 8.32 -7.08 -3.58
N ILE A 19 8.91 -5.90 -3.39
CA ILE A 19 8.17 -4.62 -3.35
C ILE A 19 7.85 -4.21 -4.81
N LYS A 20 6.82 -4.82 -5.38
CA LYS A 20 6.34 -4.57 -6.74
C LYS A 20 4.82 -4.65 -6.79
N CYS A 21 4.17 -3.60 -7.28
CA CYS A 21 2.74 -3.58 -7.52
C CYS A 21 2.36 -4.71 -8.48
N THR A 22 1.40 -5.53 -8.08
CA THR A 22 0.95 -6.70 -8.84
C THR A 22 0.15 -6.35 -10.09
N PHE A 23 -0.34 -5.11 -10.19
CA PHE A 23 -1.13 -4.61 -11.31
C PHE A 23 -0.29 -3.91 -12.39
N CYS A 24 0.60 -2.99 -12.01
CA CYS A 24 1.35 -2.17 -12.97
C CYS A 24 2.87 -2.31 -12.88
N GLY A 25 3.38 -3.15 -11.98
CA GLY A 25 4.82 -3.37 -11.80
C GLY A 25 5.60 -2.22 -11.14
N TYR A 26 4.91 -1.17 -10.69
CA TYR A 26 5.54 -0.05 -9.98
C TYR A 26 6.12 -0.49 -8.63
N ARG A 27 7.35 -0.05 -8.30
CA ARG A 27 8.12 -0.58 -7.16
C ARG A 27 8.02 0.24 -5.86
N VAL A 28 7.24 1.32 -5.86
CA VAL A 28 7.04 2.15 -4.65
C VAL A 28 5.60 2.04 -4.21
N LEU A 29 5.38 1.39 -3.07
CA LEU A 29 4.07 1.20 -2.44
C LEU A 29 3.94 2.13 -1.23
N LYS A 30 2.71 2.54 -0.90
CA LYS A 30 2.40 3.34 0.29
C LYS A 30 1.49 2.55 1.21
N LYS A 31 1.74 2.60 2.52
CA LYS A 31 0.87 1.99 3.52
C LYS A 31 -0.47 2.73 3.56
N ASN A 32 -1.58 1.99 3.52
CA ASN A 32 -2.90 2.59 3.65
C ASN A 32 -3.09 3.19 5.05
N ARG A 33 -3.84 4.30 5.13
CA ARG A 33 -4.22 4.91 6.40
C ARG A 33 -4.96 3.87 7.24
N PRO A 34 -4.59 3.68 8.53
CA PRO A 34 -5.31 2.75 9.39
C PRO A 34 -6.77 3.18 9.54
N PRO A 35 -7.71 2.23 9.74
CA PRO A 35 -9.13 2.54 9.90
C PRO A 35 -9.43 3.26 11.22
N VAL A 36 -8.52 3.17 12.18
CA VAL A 36 -8.66 3.83 13.50
C VAL A 36 -8.66 5.34 13.32
N VAL A 37 -9.75 5.97 13.78
CA VAL A 37 -9.91 7.43 13.78
C VAL A 37 -8.84 8.05 14.66
N LYS A 38 -8.16 9.09 14.14
CA LYS A 38 -7.20 9.89 14.89
C LYS A 38 -7.84 11.22 15.25
N ARG A 39 -7.70 11.65 16.51
CA ARG A 39 -8.03 13.02 16.94
C ARG A 39 -6.86 13.93 16.56
N VAL A 40 -7.15 15.06 15.92
CA VAL A 40 -6.15 16.06 15.51
C VAL A 40 -6.55 17.38 16.13
N SER A 41 -5.66 18.01 16.90
CA SER A 41 -5.89 19.34 17.46
C SER A 41 -5.75 20.39 16.36
N THR A 42 -6.78 21.18 16.14
CA THR A 42 -6.72 22.41 15.34
C THR A 42 -6.19 23.51 16.25
N GLY A 43 -4.88 23.71 16.26
CA GLY A 43 -4.27 24.94 16.77
C GLY A 43 -4.50 26.10 15.81
#